data_AF-A0A7R9W2A7-F1
#
_entry.id   AF-A0A7R9W2A7-F1
#
_cell.length_a   1.000
_cell.length_b   1.000
_cell.length_c   1.000
_cell.angle_alpha   90.00
_cell.angle_beta   90.00
_cell.angle_gamma   90.00
#
_symmetry.space_group_name_H-M   'P 1'
#
loop_
_entity.id
_entity.type
_entity.pdbx_description
1 polymer ?
#
loop_
_entity_poly.entity_id
_entity_poly.type
_entity_poly.pdbx_seq_one_letter_code
_entity_poly.pdbx_strand_id
1 'polypeptide(L)'
;MEHLAYARWVAPNWIKADAERYTALSCRFWMTYIVADCVSSVLKLKELGRRRGKLEEEEQNGTITDEEASTKRKEIDKGVKHQWLHIARCAFFTLPAINWSLPKWERDPWLSEHVVNGLMFAESVTCFYQSVCATKN
;
A
#
# COMPACT_ATOMS: atom_id res chain seq x y z
N MET A 1 15.47 -14.10 -7.17
CA MET A 1 14.98 -14.96 -6.07
C MET A 1 14.62 -16.37 -6.57
N GLU A 2 13.99 -16.51 -7.73
CA GLU A 2 13.60 -17.81 -8.30
C GLU A 2 14.78 -18.75 -8.61
N HIS A 3 15.89 -18.23 -9.14
CA HIS A 3 17.08 -19.07 -9.44
C HIS A 3 17.76 -19.68 -8.19
N LEU A 4 17.69 -19.01 -7.04
CA LEU A 4 18.23 -19.51 -5.77
C LEU A 4 17.33 -20.59 -5.14
N ALA A 5 16.01 -20.42 -5.28
CA ALA A 5 15.04 -21.44 -4.87
C ALA A 5 15.13 -22.70 -5.74
N TYR A 6 15.29 -22.54 -7.06
CA TYR A 6 15.49 -23.64 -8.00
C TYR A 6 16.83 -24.37 -7.75
N ALA A 7 17.91 -23.62 -7.51
CA ALA A 7 19.22 -24.22 -7.18
C ALA A 7 19.19 -25.04 -5.88
N ARG A 8 18.40 -24.64 -4.88
CA ARG A 8 18.20 -25.42 -3.64
C ARG A 8 17.38 -26.69 -3.87
N TRP A 9 16.41 -26.67 -4.78
CA TRP A 9 15.64 -27.86 -5.16
C TRP A 9 16.51 -28.88 -5.90
N VAL A 10 17.40 -28.42 -6.78
CA VAL A 10 18.30 -29.27 -7.57
C VAL A 10 19.48 -29.81 -6.76
N ALA A 11 19.98 -29.08 -5.76
CA ALA A 11 21.15 -29.51 -4.97
C ALA A 11 21.07 -29.07 -3.48
N PRO A 12 20.28 -29.77 -2.64
CA PRO A 12 20.02 -29.37 -1.26
C PRO A 12 21.26 -29.41 -0.33
N ASN A 13 22.29 -30.21 -0.67
CA ASN A 13 23.48 -30.39 0.17
C ASN A 13 24.64 -29.43 -0.13
N TRP A 14 24.60 -28.68 -1.24
CA TRP A 14 25.73 -27.85 -1.70
C TRP A 14 25.59 -26.37 -1.32
N ILE A 15 24.36 -25.90 -1.08
CA ILE A 15 24.08 -24.50 -0.77
C ILE A 15 23.53 -24.40 0.65
N LYS A 16 24.41 -24.17 1.63
CA LYS A 16 24.04 -23.75 2.99
C LYS A 16 23.62 -22.27 3.02
N ALA A 17 22.78 -21.85 2.08
CA ALA A 17 22.14 -20.54 2.16
C ALA A 17 20.81 -20.71 2.90
N ASP A 18 20.68 -20.04 4.05
CA ASP A 18 19.41 -19.94 4.78
C ASP A 18 18.43 -19.11 3.93
N ALA A 19 17.75 -19.76 2.99
CA ALA A 19 16.70 -19.17 2.16
C ALA A 19 15.61 -18.51 3.04
N GLU A 20 15.28 -19.13 4.18
CA GLU A 20 14.37 -18.57 5.18
C GLU A 20 14.84 -17.21 5.71
N ARG A 21 16.15 -17.00 5.93
CA ARG A 21 16.70 -15.72 6.40
C ARG A 21 16.67 -14.66 5.32
N TYR A 22 16.98 -15.01 4.07
CA TYR A 22 16.94 -14.06 2.95
C TYR A 22 15.51 -13.62 2.61
N THR A 23 14.56 -14.55 2.65
CA THR A 23 13.13 -14.24 2.47
C THR A 23 12.61 -13.38 3.62
N ALA A 24 12.96 -13.69 4.87
CA ALA A 24 12.58 -12.85 6.00
C ALA A 24 13.19 -11.43 5.91
N LEU A 25 14.41 -11.30 5.38
CA LEU A 25 15.04 -9.99 5.18
C LEU A 25 14.32 -9.17 4.10
N SER A 26 13.97 -9.77 2.96
CA SER A 26 13.22 -9.08 1.90
C SER A 26 11.81 -8.68 2.38
N CYS A 27 11.14 -9.50 3.18
CA CYS A 27 9.85 -9.16 3.80
C CYS A 27 9.95 -7.96 4.76
N ARG A 28 11.07 -7.81 5.49
CA ARG A 28 11.31 -6.63 6.33
C ARG A 28 11.54 -5.37 5.50
N PHE A 29 12.24 -5.46 4.38
CA PHE A 29 12.37 -4.33 3.44
C PHE A 29 11.00 -3.91 2.88
N TRP A 30 10.18 -4.88 2.48
CA TRP A 30 8.81 -4.62 2.05
C TRP A 30 7.96 -3.96 3.13
N MET A 31 8.07 -4.42 4.39
CA MET A 31 7.37 -3.82 5.51
C MET A 31 7.78 -2.35 5.72
N THR A 32 9.07 -2.06 5.71
CA THR A 32 9.58 -0.68 5.82
C THR A 32 9.07 0.19 4.67
N TYR A 33 9.07 -0.35 3.44
CA TYR A 33 8.52 0.33 2.27
C TYR A 33 7.03 0.67 2.45
N ILE A 34 6.21 -0.27 2.91
CA ILE A 34 4.77 -0.05 3.14
C ILE A 34 4.53 0.99 4.24
N VAL A 35 5.33 0.97 5.31
CA VAL A 35 5.25 1.97 6.37
C VAL A 35 5.58 3.36 5.81
N ALA A 36 6.65 3.47 5.01
CA ALA A 36 7.01 4.74 4.37
C ALA A 36 5.92 5.24 3.41
N ASP A 37 5.34 4.35 2.61
CA ASP A 37 4.23 4.65 1.70
C ASP A 37 2.99 5.13 2.47
N CYS A 38 2.64 4.45 3.57
CA CYS A 38 1.52 4.82 4.41
C CYS A 38 1.72 6.21 5.04
N VAL A 39 2.92 6.48 5.59
CA VAL A 39 3.27 7.79 6.14
C VAL A 39 3.19 8.87 5.05
N SER A 40 3.71 8.60 3.86
CA SER A 40 3.64 9.51 2.70
C SER A 40 2.19 9.83 2.34
N SER A 41 1.30 8.84 2.29
CA SER A 41 -0.13 9.05 2.04
C SER A 41 -0.82 9.86 3.14
N VAL A 42 -0.48 9.65 4.41
CA VAL A 42 -1.00 10.45 5.53
C VAL A 42 -0.54 11.90 5.43
N LEU A 43 0.71 12.16 5.08
CA LEU A 43 1.23 13.52 4.87
C LEU A 43 0.51 14.20 3.70
N LYS A 44 0.29 13.49 2.59
CA LYS A 44 -0.49 14.00 1.45
C LYS A 44 -1.94 14.30 1.82
N LEU A 45 -2.58 13.49 2.65
CA LEU A 45 -3.93 13.77 3.15
C LEU A 45 -3.97 15.07 3.97
N LYS A 46 -2.97 15.29 4.84
CA LYS A 46 -2.86 16.56 5.59
C LYS A 46 -2.66 17.75 4.64
N GLU A 47 -1.84 17.60 3.61
CA GLU A 47 -1.64 18.64 2.61
C GLU A 47 -2.94 18.97 1.85
N LEU A 48 -3.68 17.95 1.41
CA LEU A 48 -4.99 18.11 0.75
C LEU A 48 -6.01 18.78 1.67
N GLY A 49 -6.02 18.44 2.96
CA GLY A 49 -6.84 19.11 3.96
C GLY A 49 -6.51 20.59 4.09
N ARG A 50 -5.22 20.95 4.06
CA ARG A 50 -4.81 22.37 4.06
C ARG A 50 -5.21 23.09 2.77
N ARG A 51 -5.10 22.44 1.60
CA ARG A 51 -5.57 22.99 0.32
C ARG A 51 -7.08 23.23 0.34
N ARG A 52 -7.84 22.33 0.94
CA ARG A 52 -9.29 22.47 1.12
C ARG A 52 -9.65 23.70 1.97
N GLY A 53 -8.97 23.88 3.11
CA GLY A 53 -9.18 25.06 3.97
C GLY A 53 -8.89 26.38 3.24
N LYS A 54 -7.79 26.43 2.47
CA LYS A 54 -7.49 27.61 1.63
C LYS A 54 -8.55 27.87 0.56
N LEU A 55 -9.10 26.83 -0.04
CA LEU A 55 -10.15 26.97 -1.04
C LEU A 55 -11.44 27.54 -0.41
N GLU A 56 -11.77 27.13 0.81
CA GLU A 56 -12.91 27.66 1.57
C GLU A 56 -12.70 29.13 1.95
N GLU A 57 -11.47 29.54 2.29
CA GLU A 57 -11.11 30.95 2.52
C GLU A 57 -11.18 31.78 1.22
N GLU A 58 -10.69 31.26 0.08
CA GLU A 58 -10.77 31.92 -1.23
C GLU A 58 -12.22 32.12 -1.68
N GLU A 59 -13.10 31.15 -1.41
CA GLU A 59 -14.54 31.22 -1.70
C GLU A 59 -15.23 32.27 -0.82
N GLN A 60 -14.94 32.29 0.49
CA GLN A 60 -15.50 33.30 1.41
C GLN A 60 -15.06 34.74 1.09
N ASN A 61 -13.84 34.91 0.62
CA ASN A 61 -13.31 36.21 0.23
C ASN A 61 -13.81 36.67 -1.15
N GLY A 62 -14.56 35.82 -1.88
CA GLY A 62 -15.05 36.11 -3.23
C GLY A 62 -13.94 36.16 -4.28
N THR A 63 -12.78 35.56 -4.00
CA THR A 63 -11.59 35.61 -4.87
C THR A 63 -11.71 34.67 -6.07
N ILE A 64 -12.59 33.66 -5.99
CA ILE A 64 -12.81 32.64 -7.01
C ILE A 64 -14.30 32.52 -7.33
N THR A 65 -14.61 32.11 -8.56
CA THR A 65 -16.00 31.84 -8.97
C THR A 65 -16.48 30.48 -8.47
N ASP A 66 -17.80 30.32 -8.31
CA ASP A 66 -18.42 29.05 -7.89
C ASP A 66 -18.03 27.86 -8.80
N GLU A 67 -17.87 28.11 -10.10
CA GLU A 67 -17.47 27.07 -11.06
C GLU A 67 -16.03 26.59 -10.81
N GLU A 68 -15.10 27.52 -10.58
CA GLU A 68 -13.70 27.22 -10.24
C GLU A 68 -13.59 26.53 -8.89
N ALA A 69 -14.35 26.99 -7.89
CA ALA A 69 -14.42 26.37 -6.58
C ALA A 69 -14.92 24.93 -6.65
N SER A 70 -15.98 24.68 -7.44
CA SER A 70 -16.54 23.35 -7.63
C SER A 70 -15.54 22.38 -8.29
N THR A 71 -14.75 22.87 -9.25
CA THR A 71 -13.75 22.07 -9.96
C THR A 71 -12.58 21.72 -9.05
N LYS A 72 -12.03 22.72 -8.33
CA LYS A 72 -10.95 22.49 -7.36
C LYS A 72 -11.39 21.57 -6.21
N ARG A 73 -12.63 21.68 -5.72
CA ARG A 73 -13.19 20.75 -4.71
C ARG A 73 -13.22 19.31 -5.23
N LYS A 74 -13.68 19.08 -6.46
CA LYS A 74 -13.69 17.74 -7.08
C LYS A 74 -12.29 17.16 -7.21
N GLU A 75 -11.29 17.97 -7.59
CA GLU A 75 -9.90 17.54 -7.67
C GLU A 75 -9.33 17.13 -6.30
N ILE A 76 -9.60 17.94 -5.27
CA ILE A 76 -9.18 17.64 -3.90
C ILE A 76 -9.84 16.35 -3.41
N ASP A 77 -11.16 16.19 -3.61
CA ASP A 77 -11.89 14.99 -3.20
C ASP A 77 -11.40 13.74 -3.92
N LYS A 78 -11.05 13.85 -5.22
CA LYS A 78 -10.41 12.77 -5.98
C LYS A 78 -9.06 12.40 -5.37
N GLY A 79 -8.25 13.40 -5.04
CA GLY A 79 -6.96 13.22 -4.35
C GLY A 79 -7.12 12.51 -3.00
N VAL A 80 -8.11 12.92 -2.20
CA VAL A 80 -8.41 12.33 -0.89
C VAL A 80 -8.83 10.87 -1.03
N LYS A 81 -9.77 10.56 -1.94
CA LYS A 81 -10.19 9.18 -2.22
C LYS A 81 -9.02 8.31 -2.66
N HIS A 82 -8.16 8.82 -3.53
CA HIS A 82 -6.98 8.10 -3.99
C HIS A 82 -6.00 7.80 -2.85
N GLN A 83 -5.74 8.75 -1.95
CA GLN A 83 -4.87 8.49 -0.80
C GLN A 83 -5.50 7.52 0.21
N TRP A 84 -6.82 7.57 0.42
CA TRP A 84 -7.51 6.58 1.26
C TRP A 84 -7.42 5.16 0.72
N LEU A 85 -7.55 4.98 -0.60
CA LEU A 85 -7.35 3.67 -1.25
C LEU A 85 -5.91 3.17 -1.06
N HIS A 86 -4.92 4.06 -1.18
CA HIS A 86 -3.53 3.70 -0.89
C HIS A 86 -3.30 3.26 0.56
N ILE A 87 -3.91 3.94 1.53
CA ILE A 87 -3.82 3.56 2.95
C ILE A 87 -4.49 2.21 3.18
N ALA A 88 -5.66 1.97 2.59
CA ALA A 88 -6.35 0.68 2.66
C ALA A 88 -5.48 -0.45 2.08
N ARG A 89 -4.84 -0.22 0.92
CA ARG A 89 -3.86 -1.13 0.34
C ARG A 89 -2.72 -1.45 1.30
N CYS A 90 -2.13 -0.43 1.91
CA CYS A 90 -1.07 -0.62 2.90
C CYS A 90 -1.56 -1.43 4.10
N ALA A 91 -2.78 -1.18 4.59
CA ALA A 91 -3.36 -1.92 5.70
C ALA A 91 -3.57 -3.41 5.36
N PHE A 92 -4.12 -3.73 4.19
CA PHE A 92 -4.30 -5.12 3.76
C PHE A 92 -2.98 -5.87 3.60
N PHE A 93 -1.93 -5.20 3.14
CA PHE A 93 -0.62 -5.82 2.94
C PHE A 93 0.20 -5.93 4.24
N THR A 94 -0.06 -5.08 5.24
CA THR A 94 0.72 -5.05 6.49
C THR A 94 0.65 -6.38 7.24
N LEU A 95 -0.54 -6.97 7.36
CA LEU A 95 -0.72 -8.24 8.08
C LEU A 95 0.00 -9.43 7.40
N PRO A 96 -0.13 -9.67 6.08
CA PRO A 96 0.69 -10.62 5.33
C PRO A 96 2.19 -10.34 5.46
N ALA A 97 2.62 -9.08 5.36
CA ALA A 97 4.03 -8.72 5.49
C ALA A 97 4.59 -9.04 6.87
N ILE A 98 3.80 -8.82 7.94
CA ILE A 98 4.17 -9.25 9.30
C ILE A 98 4.28 -10.76 9.37
N ASN A 99 3.26 -11.49 8.90
CA ASN A 99 3.26 -12.96 8.89
C ASN A 99 4.52 -13.53 8.23
N TRP A 100 4.90 -13.00 7.06
CA TRP A 100 6.07 -13.46 6.32
C TRP A 100 7.41 -12.96 6.88
N SER A 101 7.40 -11.92 7.73
CA SER A 101 8.60 -11.41 8.39
C SER A 101 8.99 -12.19 9.66
N LEU A 102 8.06 -13.01 10.19
CA LEU A 102 8.29 -13.81 11.39
C LEU A 102 9.19 -15.01 11.10
N PRO A 103 10.09 -15.38 12.03
CA PRO A 103 10.89 -16.59 11.90
C PRO A 103 9.97 -17.82 11.94
N LYS A 104 10.23 -18.81 11.07
CA LYS A 104 9.45 -20.06 10.94
C LYS A 104 8.01 -19.90 10.41
N TRP A 105 7.68 -18.80 9.73
CA TRP A 105 6.35 -18.61 9.13
C TRP A 105 5.89 -19.77 8.23
N GLU A 106 6.84 -20.49 7.61
CA GLU A 106 6.55 -21.66 6.75
C GLU A 106 6.11 -22.91 7.55
N ARG A 107 6.54 -23.02 8.82
CA ARG A 107 6.25 -24.19 9.68
C ARG A 107 5.19 -23.92 10.74
N ASP A 108 5.06 -22.66 11.15
CA ASP A 108 4.10 -22.21 12.16
C ASP A 108 3.62 -20.80 11.81
N PRO A 109 2.71 -20.67 10.82
CA PRO A 109 2.22 -19.37 10.38
C PRO A 109 1.31 -18.75 11.45
N TRP A 110 1.55 -17.48 11.77
CA TRP A 110 0.70 -16.73 12.70
C TRP A 110 -0.70 -16.49 12.12
N LEU A 111 -0.79 -16.30 10.81
CA LEU A 111 -2.04 -16.11 10.07
C LEU A 111 -2.35 -17.36 9.23
N SER A 112 -3.60 -17.83 9.33
CA SER A 112 -4.08 -18.91 8.46
C SER A 112 -4.02 -18.51 6.98
N GLU A 113 -3.78 -19.49 6.12
CA GLU A 113 -3.63 -19.28 4.68
C GLU A 113 -4.84 -18.59 4.05
N HIS A 114 -6.06 -18.92 4.49
CA HIS A 114 -7.29 -18.28 4.02
C HIS A 114 -7.32 -16.78 4.31
N VAL A 115 -6.83 -16.36 5.48
CA VAL A 115 -6.79 -14.93 5.85
C VAL A 115 -5.73 -14.20 5.03
N VAL A 116 -4.55 -14.80 4.84
CA VAL A 116 -3.50 -14.22 3.98
C VAL A 116 -4.00 -14.06 2.55
N ASN A 117 -4.58 -15.11 1.97
CA ASN A 117 -5.12 -15.08 0.61
C ASN A 117 -6.28 -14.09 0.47
N GLY A 118 -7.17 -14.00 1.46
CA GLY A 118 -8.26 -13.02 1.48
C GLY A 118 -7.77 -11.57 1.53
N LEU A 119 -6.74 -11.29 2.33
CA LEU A 119 -6.13 -9.96 2.42
C LEU A 119 -5.42 -9.57 1.12
N MET A 120 -4.68 -10.50 0.51
CA MET A 120 -4.05 -10.29 -0.79
C MET A 120 -5.08 -10.11 -1.91
N PHE A 121 -6.19 -10.84 -1.86
CA PHE A 121 -7.30 -10.64 -2.79
C PHE A 121 -7.91 -9.24 -2.64
N ALA A 122 -8.22 -8.82 -1.41
CA ALA A 122 -8.76 -7.48 -1.14
C ALA A 122 -7.80 -6.36 -1.59
N GLU A 123 -6.50 -6.56 -1.39
CA GLU A 123 -5.45 -5.67 -1.88
C GLU A 123 -5.49 -5.57 -3.41
N SER A 124 -5.52 -6.70 -4.12
CA SER A 124 -5.54 -6.72 -5.58
C SER A 124 -6.81 -6.07 -6.16
N VAL A 125 -7.98 -6.28 -5.53
CA VAL A 125 -9.24 -5.61 -5.90
C VAL A 125 -9.13 -4.11 -5.69
N THR A 126 -8.51 -3.66 -4.60
CA THR A 126 -8.28 -2.24 -4.32
C THR A 126 -7.37 -1.61 -5.38
N CYS A 127 -6.27 -2.29 -5.74
CA CYS A 127 -5.36 -1.88 -6.81
C CYS A 127 -6.05 -1.80 -8.18
N PHE A 128 -6.88 -2.79 -8.50
CA PHE A 128 -7.66 -2.81 -9.74
C PHE A 128 -8.63 -1.63 -9.79
N TYR A 129 -9.40 -1.42 -8.72
CA TYR A 129 -10.34 -0.30 -8.62
C TYR A 129 -9.62 1.04 -8.77
N GLN A 130 -8.49 1.22 -8.09
CA GLN A 130 -7.68 2.43 -8.18
C GLN A 130 -7.20 2.69 -9.61
N SER A 131 -6.76 1.64 -10.31
CA SER A 131 -6.30 1.72 -11.71
C SER A 131 -7.44 2.13 -12.65
N VAL A 132 -8.61 1.49 -12.53
CA VAL A 132 -9.79 1.83 -13.34
C VAL A 132 -10.28 3.26 -13.08
N CYS A 133 -10.28 3.70 -11.81
CA CYS A 133 -10.68 5.06 -11.45
C CYS A 133 -9.63 6.12 -11.85
N ALA A 134 -8.36 5.73 -12.02
CA ALA A 134 -7.33 6.62 -12.54
C ALA A 134 -7.50 6.88 -14.04
N THR A 135 -7.93 5.88 -14.82
CA THR A 135 -8.08 5.97 -16.29
C THR A 135 -9.32 6.74 -16.75
N LYS A 136 -10.33 6.94 -15.89
CA LYS A 136 -11.56 7.69 -16.25
C LYS A 136 -11.40 9.23 -16.26
N ASN A 137 -10.23 9.73 -16.65
CA ASN A 137 -9.96 11.15 -16.86
C ASN A 137 -9.87 11.46 -18.34
#